data_AF-A0A972J1W3-F1
#
_entry.id   AF-A0A972J1W3-F1
#
_cell.length_a   1.000
_cell.length_b   1.000
_cell.length_c   1.000
_cell.angle_alpha   90.00
_cell.angle_beta   90.00
_cell.angle_gamma   90.00
#
_symmetry.space_group_name_H-M   'P 1'
#
loop_
_entity.id
_entity.type
_entity.pdbx_description
1 polymer ?
#
loop_
_entity_poly.entity_id
_entity_poly.type
_entity_poly.pdbx_seq_one_letter_code
_entity_poly.pdbx_strand_id
1 'polypeptide(L)'
;MTAWGVDAVQLAGAHVAFPFTKFLPALFICALAGGIVGWLSIRIGHWLASIILWILLAVLAVWLVLWLPVNGSAQLLRWLSPNLAHWIEYPPIDGLGQFRVIGLIVIGIPCLLCGIVENNLVDQTLSAQGVGGWIAMLLVAALLLGAAGFAADELLNRHFRESAQALNQTLAFAAENQGKVVEKTLARRMRLSVVKQLGNLVTNPHEMTLIAYDPTLGQMDYLVDFRGTWARCKVIYAQPTQCNLMEELTQKYYISDGKDRFVWANLTSPLFP
;
A
#
# COMPACT_ATOMS: atom_id res chain seq x y z
N MET A 1 12.96 -4.27 0.41
CA MET A 1 12.46 -5.28 1.37
C MET A 1 11.73 -4.65 2.55
N THR A 2 12.32 -3.69 3.26
CA THR A 2 11.69 -3.05 4.43
C THR A 2 10.42 -2.28 4.10
N ALA A 3 10.46 -1.33 3.15
CA ALA A 3 9.31 -0.47 2.85
C ALA A 3 8.06 -1.21 2.32
N TRP A 4 8.23 -2.02 1.29
CA TRP A 4 7.09 -2.66 0.61
C TRP A 4 6.95 -4.16 0.89
N GLY A 5 8.02 -4.82 1.35
CA GLY A 5 7.97 -6.25 1.66
C GLY A 5 7.24 -6.51 2.95
N VAL A 6 7.54 -5.74 4.00
CA VAL A 6 6.79 -5.78 5.27
C VAL A 6 5.32 -5.42 5.02
N ASP A 7 5.07 -4.40 4.19
CA ASP A 7 3.72 -3.99 3.79
C ASP A 7 2.95 -5.15 3.15
N ALA A 8 3.54 -5.81 2.15
CA ALA A 8 2.90 -6.91 1.44
C ALA A 8 2.56 -8.10 2.34
N VAL A 9 3.48 -8.51 3.23
CA VAL A 9 3.22 -9.63 4.16
C VAL A 9 2.08 -9.30 5.11
N GLN A 10 2.07 -8.09 5.67
CA GLN A 10 1.04 -7.67 6.61
C GLN A 10 -0.32 -7.45 5.94
N LEU A 11 -0.35 -6.93 4.71
CA LEU A 11 -1.58 -6.78 3.93
C LEU A 11 -2.14 -8.13 3.48
N ALA A 12 -1.28 -9.10 3.16
CA ALA A 12 -1.70 -10.47 2.87
C ALA A 12 -2.40 -11.11 4.09
N GLY A 13 -1.85 -10.91 5.29
CA GLY A 13 -2.51 -11.34 6.54
C GLY A 13 -3.82 -10.62 6.85
N ALA A 14 -4.06 -9.45 6.22
CA ALA A 14 -5.31 -8.70 6.35
C ALA A 14 -6.32 -9.01 5.24
N HIS A 15 -6.14 -10.08 4.46
CA HIS A 15 -7.04 -10.46 3.34
C HIS A 15 -7.25 -9.35 2.31
N VAL A 16 -6.20 -8.58 2.01
CA VAL A 16 -6.22 -7.64 0.88
C VAL A 16 -6.01 -8.43 -0.42
N ALA A 17 -6.82 -8.19 -1.44
CA ALA A 17 -6.83 -8.98 -2.69
C ALA A 17 -5.48 -8.98 -3.43
N PHE A 18 -4.77 -7.84 -3.41
CA PHE A 18 -3.53 -7.67 -4.16
C PHE A 18 -2.39 -7.10 -3.31
N PRO A 19 -1.89 -7.85 -2.31
CA PRO A 19 -0.95 -7.32 -1.31
C PRO A 19 0.44 -7.03 -1.90
N PHE A 20 0.84 -7.73 -2.96
CA PHE A 20 2.15 -7.61 -3.61
C PHE A 20 2.22 -6.56 -4.72
N THR A 21 1.13 -5.84 -5.00
CA THR A 21 1.05 -4.84 -6.08
C THR A 21 2.10 -3.75 -5.99
N LYS A 22 2.41 -3.30 -4.76
CA LYS A 22 3.49 -2.33 -4.53
C LYS A 22 4.86 -2.99 -4.47
N PHE A 23 4.95 -4.21 -3.94
CA PHE A 23 6.23 -4.85 -3.69
C PHE A 23 6.97 -5.24 -4.97
N LEU A 24 6.30 -5.90 -5.93
CA LEU A 24 6.96 -6.43 -7.12
C LEU A 24 7.55 -5.35 -8.03
N PRO A 25 6.80 -4.29 -8.41
CA PRO A 25 7.36 -3.24 -9.27
C PRO A 25 8.49 -2.49 -8.58
N ALA A 26 8.33 -2.20 -7.28
CA ALA A 26 9.37 -1.51 -6.52
C ALA A 26 10.65 -2.34 -6.39
N LEU A 27 10.51 -3.64 -6.12
CA LEU A 27 11.65 -4.56 -6.06
C LEU A 27 12.42 -4.55 -7.39
N PHE A 28 11.70 -4.68 -8.51
CA PHE A 28 12.31 -4.70 -9.83
C PHE A 28 13.03 -3.39 -10.17
N ILE A 29 12.35 -2.24 -9.99
CA ILE A 29 12.91 -0.94 -10.32
C ILE A 29 14.10 -0.60 -9.40
N CYS A 30 13.97 -0.80 -8.08
CA CYS A 30 15.05 -0.50 -7.14
C CYS A 30 16.25 -1.43 -7.31
N ALA A 31 16.05 -2.73 -7.59
CA ALA A 31 17.15 -3.65 -7.83
C ALA A 31 17.94 -3.29 -9.09
N LEU A 32 17.23 -2.98 -10.19
CA LEU A 32 17.87 -2.56 -11.44
C LEU A 32 18.58 -1.21 -11.28
N ALA A 33 17.89 -0.19 -10.77
CA ALA A 33 18.46 1.14 -10.62
C ALA A 33 19.64 1.14 -9.64
N GLY A 34 19.51 0.46 -8.49
CA GLY A 34 20.59 0.32 -7.51
C GLY A 34 21.78 -0.45 -8.07
N GLY A 35 21.54 -1.53 -8.81
CA GLY A 35 22.60 -2.29 -9.47
C GLY A 35 23.35 -1.47 -10.51
N ILE A 36 22.65 -0.70 -11.34
CA ILE A 36 23.25 0.21 -12.32
C ILE A 36 24.06 1.30 -11.64
N VAL A 37 23.50 1.93 -10.60
CA VAL A 37 24.17 2.99 -9.84
C VAL A 37 25.45 2.48 -9.18
N GLY A 38 25.40 1.36 -8.46
CA GLY A 38 26.58 0.79 -7.82
C GLY A 38 27.65 0.36 -8.84
N TRP A 39 27.24 -0.30 -9.93
CA TRP A 39 28.17 -0.68 -11.01
C TRP A 39 28.86 0.54 -11.63
N LEU A 40 28.09 1.59 -11.93
CA LEU A 40 28.61 2.79 -12.57
C LEU A 40 29.51 3.59 -11.61
N SER A 41 29.15 3.69 -10.33
CA SER A 41 29.97 4.33 -9.30
C SER A 41 31.34 3.67 -9.18
N ILE A 42 31.38 2.33 -9.11
CA ILE A 42 32.64 1.56 -9.07
C ILE A 42 33.44 1.78 -10.37
N ARG A 43 32.78 1.77 -11.53
CA ARG A 43 33.46 1.90 -12.82
C ARG A 43 34.11 3.27 -13.02
N ILE A 44 33.48 4.34 -12.52
CA ILE A 44 34.00 5.70 -12.63
C ILE A 44 35.12 5.93 -11.60
N GLY A 45 35.00 5.38 -10.38
CA GLY A 45 36.01 5.51 -9.32
C GLY A 45 36.16 6.92 -8.74
N HIS A 46 35.35 7.89 -9.17
CA HIS A 46 35.38 9.27 -8.67
C HIS A 46 34.31 9.48 -7.60
N TRP A 47 34.71 9.87 -6.39
CA TRP A 47 33.81 10.01 -5.24
C TRP A 47 32.63 10.98 -5.50
N LEU A 48 32.88 12.12 -6.16
CA LEU A 48 31.83 13.08 -6.51
C LEU A 48 30.80 12.48 -7.47
N ALA A 49 31.24 11.64 -8.41
CA ALA A 49 30.33 11.01 -9.36
C ALA A 49 29.44 9.97 -8.66
N SER A 50 30.00 9.18 -7.73
CA SER A 50 29.23 8.26 -6.90
C SER A 50 28.16 9.02 -6.11
N ILE A 51 28.52 10.11 -5.42
CA ILE A 51 27.55 10.95 -4.69
C ILE A 51 26.39 11.41 -5.58
N ILE A 52 26.68 11.91 -6.79
CA ILE A 52 25.65 12.38 -7.72
C ILE A 52 24.73 11.21 -8.12
N LEU A 53 25.28 10.04 -8.44
CA LEU A 53 24.51 8.85 -8.81
C LEU A 53 23.61 8.37 -7.67
N TRP A 54 24.11 8.36 -6.44
CA TRP A 54 23.32 7.98 -5.26
C TRP A 54 22.23 9.00 -4.91
N ILE A 55 22.47 10.29 -5.12
CA ILE A 55 21.42 11.33 -5.00
C ILE A 55 20.32 11.11 -6.04
N LEU A 56 20.68 10.82 -7.29
CA LEU A 56 19.70 10.50 -8.33
C LEU A 56 18.88 9.26 -7.97
N LEU A 57 19.51 8.23 -7.40
CA LEU A 57 18.81 7.05 -6.89
C LEU A 57 17.84 7.40 -5.76
N ALA A 58 18.24 8.30 -4.84
CA ALA A 58 17.36 8.77 -3.77
C ALA A 58 16.14 9.50 -4.31
N VAL A 59 16.31 10.38 -5.32
CA VAL A 59 15.21 11.08 -5.98
C VAL A 59 14.24 10.08 -6.62
N LEU A 60 14.76 9.07 -7.32
CA LEU A 60 13.95 7.99 -7.88
C LEU A 60 13.19 7.20 -6.80
N ALA A 61 13.87 6.87 -5.69
CA ALA A 61 13.25 6.15 -4.57
C ALA A 61 12.13 6.95 -3.92
N VAL A 62 12.33 8.24 -3.65
CA VAL A 62 11.28 9.14 -3.14
C VAL A 62 10.11 9.22 -4.10
N TRP A 63 10.39 9.35 -5.41
CA TRP A 63 9.35 9.36 -6.43
C TRP A 63 8.52 8.07 -6.40
N LEU A 64 9.17 6.90 -6.31
CA LEU A 64 8.48 5.62 -6.20
C LEU A 64 7.64 5.50 -4.93
N VAL A 65 8.17 5.91 -3.78
CA VAL A 65 7.45 5.84 -2.49
C VAL A 65 6.15 6.62 -2.53
N LEU A 66 6.11 7.77 -3.21
CA LEU A 66 4.91 8.59 -3.32
C LEU A 66 3.99 8.16 -4.47
N TRP A 67 4.57 7.78 -5.60
CA TRP A 67 3.79 7.46 -6.81
C TRP A 67 3.15 6.08 -6.73
N LEU A 68 3.86 5.08 -6.21
CA LEU A 68 3.46 3.69 -6.28
C LEU A 68 2.22 3.34 -5.45
N PRO A 69 2.04 3.80 -4.20
CA PRO A 69 0.86 3.45 -3.41
C PRO A 69 -0.44 4.05 -3.94
N VAL A 70 -0.36 5.12 -4.73
CA VAL A 70 -1.50 5.96 -5.13
C VAL A 70 -1.81 5.76 -6.61
N ASN A 71 -0.86 6.07 -7.48
CA ASN A 71 -1.05 5.99 -8.93
C ASN A 71 -0.63 4.62 -9.46
N GLY A 72 0.50 4.09 -8.98
CA GLY A 72 1.02 2.80 -9.45
C GLY A 72 0.07 1.64 -9.13
N SER A 73 -0.41 1.57 -7.89
CA SER A 73 -1.40 0.58 -7.44
C SER A 73 -2.69 0.67 -8.26
N ALA A 74 -3.22 1.89 -8.48
CA ALA A 74 -4.43 2.12 -9.25
C ALA A 74 -4.30 1.67 -10.71
N GLN A 75 -3.20 2.03 -11.38
CA GLN A 75 -2.94 1.64 -12.76
C GLN A 75 -2.79 0.13 -12.88
N LEU A 76 -2.04 -0.49 -11.96
CA LEU A 76 -1.84 -1.93 -11.94
C LEU A 76 -3.16 -2.67 -11.68
N LEU A 77 -4.00 -2.15 -10.79
CA LEU A 77 -5.30 -2.73 -10.46
C LEU A 77 -6.30 -2.61 -11.62
N ARG A 78 -6.30 -1.47 -12.34
CA ARG A 78 -7.09 -1.30 -13.58
C ARG A 78 -6.68 -2.30 -14.66
N TRP A 79 -5.39 -2.64 -14.72
CA TRP A 79 -4.89 -3.64 -15.66
C TRP A 79 -5.23 -5.08 -15.24
N LEU A 80 -5.08 -5.43 -13.95
CA LEU A 80 -5.42 -6.77 -13.44
C LEU A 80 -6.92 -7.04 -13.40
N SER A 81 -7.72 -6.03 -13.10
CA SER A 81 -9.16 -6.17 -12.83
C SER A 81 -9.97 -5.08 -13.53
N PRO A 82 -10.18 -5.19 -14.86
CA PRO A 82 -10.90 -4.18 -15.62
C PRO A 82 -12.34 -3.96 -15.10
N ASN A 83 -12.95 -5.00 -14.52
CA ASN A 83 -14.27 -4.91 -13.90
C ASN A 83 -14.32 -3.96 -12.70
N LEU A 84 -13.20 -3.74 -11.99
CA LEU A 84 -13.16 -2.82 -10.84
C LEU A 84 -12.77 -1.39 -11.27
N ALA A 85 -12.34 -1.18 -12.51
CA ALA A 85 -11.78 0.09 -12.98
C ALA A 85 -12.72 1.29 -12.81
N HIS A 86 -14.02 1.08 -12.98
CA HIS A 86 -15.04 2.12 -12.83
C HIS A 86 -15.31 2.55 -11.38
N TRP A 87 -14.88 1.75 -10.39
CA TRP A 87 -14.99 2.08 -8.98
C TRP A 87 -13.72 2.72 -8.40
N ILE A 88 -12.64 2.76 -9.18
CA ILE A 88 -11.32 3.21 -8.73
C ILE A 88 -11.15 4.71 -8.97
N GLU A 89 -11.35 5.49 -7.92
CA GLU A 89 -11.23 6.94 -7.89
C GLU A 89 -10.11 7.35 -6.93
N TYR A 90 -8.91 7.58 -7.47
CA TYR A 90 -7.81 8.16 -6.71
C TYR A 90 -7.67 9.64 -7.11
N PRO A 91 -8.17 10.59 -6.30
CA PRO A 91 -7.93 12.00 -6.55
C PRO A 91 -6.43 12.30 -6.51
N PRO A 92 -5.96 13.29 -7.28
CA PRO A 92 -4.59 13.77 -7.16
C PRO A 92 -4.35 14.27 -5.74
N ILE A 93 -3.18 13.93 -5.18
CA ILE A 93 -2.83 14.34 -3.82
C ILE A 93 -2.34 15.78 -3.84
N ASP A 94 -3.10 16.67 -3.20
CA ASP A 94 -2.63 18.02 -2.86
C ASP A 94 -1.60 17.95 -1.73
N GLY A 95 -0.53 18.75 -1.80
CA GLY A 95 0.51 18.77 -0.76
C GLY A 95 1.66 17.77 -0.94
N LEU A 96 1.79 17.12 -2.10
CA LEU A 96 2.93 16.23 -2.43
C LEU A 96 4.31 16.88 -2.22
N GLY A 97 4.41 18.22 -2.26
CA GLY A 97 5.66 18.95 -2.04
C GLY A 97 6.29 18.65 -0.67
N GLN A 98 5.51 18.66 0.41
CA GLN A 98 6.04 18.42 1.76
C GLN A 98 6.57 16.99 1.91
N PHE A 99 5.83 16.00 1.44
CA PHE A 99 6.26 14.60 1.46
C PHE A 99 7.49 14.35 0.61
N ARG A 100 7.64 15.05 -0.53
CA ARG A 100 8.86 14.98 -1.36
C ARG A 100 10.08 15.51 -0.61
N VAL A 101 9.97 16.65 0.07
CA VAL A 101 11.09 17.23 0.83
C VAL A 101 11.47 16.33 2.00
N ILE A 102 10.48 15.89 2.80
CA ILE A 102 10.73 14.98 3.93
C ILE A 102 11.33 13.66 3.43
N GLY A 103 10.77 13.07 2.37
CA GLY A 103 11.29 11.87 1.75
C GLY A 103 12.72 12.04 1.26
N LEU A 104 13.05 13.16 0.62
CA LEU A 104 14.41 13.44 0.15
C LEU A 104 15.41 13.52 1.31
N ILE A 105 15.03 14.12 2.43
CA ILE A 105 15.90 14.18 3.62
C ILE A 105 16.11 12.78 4.18
N VAL A 106 15.03 12.06 4.41
CA VAL A 106 15.00 10.78 5.13
C VAL A 106 15.62 9.63 4.31
N ILE A 107 15.39 9.60 3.00
CA ILE A 107 15.95 8.58 2.09
C ILE A 107 17.30 9.07 1.52
N GLY A 108 17.43 10.36 1.24
CA GLY A 108 18.62 10.92 0.63
C GLY A 108 19.83 10.94 1.53
N ILE A 109 19.69 11.17 2.85
CA ILE A 109 20.82 11.10 3.79
C ILE A 109 21.47 9.70 3.77
N PRO A 110 20.75 8.58 3.97
CA PRO A 110 21.34 7.26 3.86
C PRO A 110 21.95 6.97 2.48
N CYS A 111 21.30 7.36 1.38
CA CYS A 111 21.84 7.17 0.04
C CYS A 111 23.14 7.98 -0.16
N LEU A 112 23.21 9.21 0.34
CA LEU A 112 24.42 10.03 0.30
C LEU A 112 25.57 9.36 1.06
N LEU A 113 25.29 8.81 2.25
CA LEU A 113 26.26 8.04 3.01
C LEU A 113 26.73 6.81 2.24
N CYS A 114 25.84 6.10 1.52
CA CYS A 114 26.25 5.02 0.62
C CYS A 114 27.25 5.52 -0.42
N GLY A 115 26.98 6.64 -1.12
CA GLY A 115 27.90 7.16 -2.14
C GLY A 115 29.26 7.65 -1.60
N ILE A 116 29.31 8.10 -0.35
CA ILE A 116 30.57 8.49 0.30
C ILE A 116 31.40 7.25 0.69
N VAL A 117 30.75 6.22 1.22
CA VAL A 117 31.44 5.07 1.84
C VAL A 117 31.70 3.94 0.82
N GLU A 118 30.93 3.85 -0.26
CA GLU A 118 30.99 2.78 -1.27
C GLU A 118 32.40 2.53 -1.79
N ASN A 119 33.09 3.55 -2.31
CA ASN A 119 34.44 3.37 -2.88
C ASN A 119 35.42 2.80 -1.85
N ASN A 120 35.38 3.30 -0.61
CA ASN A 120 36.24 2.82 0.48
C ASN A 120 35.91 1.36 0.85
N LEU A 121 34.63 0.99 0.91
CA LEU A 121 34.18 -0.39 1.18
C LEU A 121 34.61 -1.34 0.07
N VAL A 122 34.55 -0.91 -1.19
CA VAL A 122 34.97 -1.70 -2.34
C VAL A 122 36.46 -1.97 -2.30
N ASP A 123 37.28 -0.94 -2.07
CA ASP A 123 38.74 -1.11 -1.96
C ASP A 123 39.13 -2.03 -0.80
N GLN A 124 38.49 -1.86 0.37
CA GLN A 124 38.69 -2.74 1.52
C GLN A 124 38.30 -4.18 1.20
N THR A 125 37.19 -4.39 0.49
CA THR A 125 36.71 -5.73 0.13
C THR A 125 37.62 -6.41 -0.88
N LEU A 126 38.15 -5.67 -1.85
CA LEU A 126 39.13 -6.17 -2.82
C LEU A 126 40.47 -6.53 -2.16
N SER A 127 40.85 -5.81 -1.10
CA SER A 127 42.07 -6.07 -0.33
C SER A 127 41.94 -7.22 0.68
N ALA A 128 40.70 -7.54 1.11
CA ALA A 128 40.45 -8.58 2.09
C ALA A 128 40.61 -9.98 1.47
N GLN A 129 41.51 -10.79 2.02
CA GLN A 129 41.77 -12.17 1.53
C GLN A 129 40.69 -13.20 1.96
N GLY A 130 39.44 -12.79 2.15
CA GLY A 130 38.38 -13.71 2.60
C GLY A 130 36.96 -13.15 2.51
N VAL A 131 35.98 -14.03 2.76
CA VAL A 131 34.52 -13.76 2.66
C VAL A 131 34.05 -12.64 3.60
N GLY A 132 34.83 -12.34 4.66
CA GLY A 132 34.48 -11.31 5.64
C GLY A 132 34.30 -9.90 5.06
N GLY A 133 35.07 -9.52 4.03
CA GLY A 133 34.93 -8.21 3.37
C GLY A 133 33.56 -8.04 2.71
N TRP A 134 33.12 -9.06 1.97
CA TRP A 134 31.81 -9.08 1.32
C TRP A 134 30.66 -9.01 2.34
N ILE A 135 30.77 -9.73 3.46
CA ILE A 135 29.76 -9.71 4.52
C ILE A 135 29.66 -8.32 5.15
N ALA A 136 30.81 -7.69 5.45
CA ALA A 136 30.84 -6.34 6.03
C ALA A 136 30.18 -5.31 5.10
N MET A 137 30.48 -5.35 3.80
CA MET A 137 29.84 -4.48 2.81
C MET A 137 28.32 -4.68 2.76
N LEU A 138 27.86 -5.94 2.71
CA LEU A 138 26.43 -6.26 2.70
C LEU A 138 25.74 -5.78 3.98
N LEU A 139 26.38 -5.89 5.15
CA LEU A 139 25.83 -5.40 6.41
C LEU A 139 25.69 -3.88 6.43
N VAL A 140 26.70 -3.15 5.98
CA VAL A 140 26.64 -1.67 5.91
C VAL A 140 25.56 -1.22 4.92
N ALA A 141 25.48 -1.85 3.75
CA ALA A 141 24.43 -1.57 2.77
C ALA A 141 23.04 -1.89 3.32
N ALA A 142 22.87 -3.04 3.97
CA ALA A 142 21.61 -3.44 4.60
C ALA A 142 21.19 -2.49 5.72
N LEU A 143 22.15 -1.98 6.52
CA LEU A 143 21.87 -1.01 7.57
C LEU A 143 21.38 0.33 6.99
N LEU A 144 22.13 0.91 6.05
CA LEU A 144 21.84 2.22 5.48
C LEU A 144 20.55 2.21 4.65
N LEU A 145 20.42 1.25 3.72
CA LEU A 145 19.24 1.13 2.87
C LEU A 145 18.04 0.56 3.63
N GLY A 146 18.29 -0.26 4.65
CA GLY A 146 17.27 -0.72 5.59
C GLY A 146 16.63 0.45 6.34
N ALA A 147 17.44 1.36 6.89
CA ALA A 147 16.98 2.57 7.55
C ALA A 147 16.19 3.49 6.61
N ALA A 148 16.69 3.71 5.39
CA ALA A 148 15.96 4.48 4.38
C ALA A 148 14.59 3.86 4.06
N GLY A 149 14.54 2.54 3.88
CA GLY A 149 13.29 1.84 3.60
C GLY A 149 12.34 1.76 4.79
N PHE A 150 12.82 1.68 6.03
CA PHE A 150 11.99 1.78 7.23
C PHE A 150 11.34 3.17 7.33
N ALA A 151 12.12 4.21 7.12
CA ALA A 151 11.62 5.56 7.23
C ALA A 151 10.69 5.94 6.04
N ALA A 152 10.91 5.35 4.86
CA ALA A 152 9.96 5.39 3.75
C ALA A 152 8.63 4.68 4.05
N ASP A 153 8.66 3.57 4.80
CA ASP A 153 7.46 2.86 5.24
C ASP A 153 6.58 3.73 6.14
N GLU A 154 7.20 4.35 7.14
CA GLU A 154 6.55 5.22 8.12
C GLU A 154 5.92 6.46 7.46
N LEU A 155 6.54 6.97 6.40
CA LEU A 155 6.09 8.18 5.72
C LEU A 155 4.70 8.04 5.07
N LEU A 156 4.39 6.86 4.51
CA LEU A 156 3.15 6.70 3.73
C LEU A 156 2.55 5.30 3.80
N ASN A 157 3.34 4.24 3.62
CA ASN A 157 2.82 2.87 3.53
C ASN A 157 2.10 2.43 4.79
N ARG A 158 2.65 2.78 5.96
CA ARG A 158 2.07 2.44 7.26
C ARG A 158 0.63 2.93 7.41
N HIS A 159 0.33 4.13 6.93
CA HIS A 159 -1.01 4.71 7.01
C HIS A 159 -2.06 3.87 6.23
N PHE A 160 -1.70 3.38 5.04
CA PHE A 160 -2.55 2.49 4.25
C PHE A 160 -2.66 1.07 4.81
N ARG A 161 -1.66 0.65 5.57
CA ARG A 161 -1.61 -0.68 6.17
C ARG A 161 -2.47 -0.78 7.42
N GLU A 162 -2.31 0.19 8.32
CA GLU A 162 -3.04 0.21 9.60
C GLU A 162 -4.53 0.35 9.38
N SER A 163 -4.96 1.11 8.38
CA SER A 163 -6.38 1.24 8.00
C SER A 163 -6.99 -0.08 7.51
N ALA A 164 -6.28 -0.80 6.63
CA ALA A 164 -6.71 -2.11 6.15
C ALA A 164 -6.76 -3.13 7.29
N GLN A 165 -5.76 -3.14 8.17
CA GLN A 165 -5.72 -4.02 9.34
C GLN A 165 -6.86 -3.71 10.32
N ALA A 166 -7.13 -2.44 10.59
CA ALA A 166 -8.22 -2.03 11.48
C ALA A 166 -9.59 -2.46 10.93
N LEU A 167 -9.81 -2.32 9.63
CA LEU A 167 -11.03 -2.81 8.98
C LEU A 167 -11.14 -4.33 9.05
N ASN A 168 -10.07 -5.06 8.73
CA ASN A 168 -10.04 -6.52 8.84
C ASN A 168 -10.33 -7.00 10.27
N GLN A 169 -9.77 -6.33 11.28
CA GLN A 169 -10.01 -6.65 12.69
C GLN A 169 -11.48 -6.42 13.08
N THR A 170 -12.09 -5.32 12.63
CA THR A 170 -13.52 -5.08 12.87
C THR A 170 -14.40 -6.14 12.19
N LEU A 171 -14.09 -6.53 10.95
CA LEU A 171 -14.81 -7.57 10.22
C LEU A 171 -14.65 -8.94 10.89
N ALA A 172 -13.42 -9.35 11.18
CA ALA A 172 -13.13 -10.63 11.85
C ALA A 172 -13.83 -10.72 13.22
N PHE A 173 -13.74 -9.66 14.03
CA PHE A 173 -14.41 -9.64 15.33
C PHE A 173 -15.94 -9.74 15.19
N ALA A 174 -16.51 -9.05 14.21
CA ALA A 174 -17.95 -9.11 13.96
C ALA A 174 -18.40 -10.49 13.45
N ALA A 175 -17.57 -11.18 12.66
CA ALA A 175 -17.80 -12.57 12.24
C ALA A 175 -17.81 -13.53 13.46
N GLU A 176 -16.80 -13.43 14.32
CA GLU A 176 -16.65 -14.29 15.51
C GLU A 176 -17.75 -14.10 16.57
N ASN A 177 -18.34 -12.90 16.60
CA ASN A 177 -19.35 -12.51 17.58
C ASN A 177 -20.75 -12.36 16.98
N GLN A 178 -20.98 -12.87 15.78
CA GLN A 178 -22.29 -12.83 15.16
C GLN A 178 -23.31 -13.60 16.03
N GLY A 179 -24.45 -12.96 16.32
CA GLY A 179 -25.51 -13.54 17.15
C GLY A 179 -25.21 -13.60 18.65
N LYS A 180 -24.03 -13.17 19.10
CA LYS A 180 -23.66 -13.10 20.52
C LYS A 180 -23.94 -11.70 21.09
N VAL A 181 -24.31 -11.65 22.37
CA VAL A 181 -24.44 -10.37 23.09
C VAL A 181 -23.04 -9.90 23.48
N VAL A 182 -22.52 -8.92 22.76
CA VAL A 182 -21.23 -8.28 23.07
C VAL A 182 -21.45 -7.14 24.07
N GLU A 183 -20.56 -6.99 25.04
CA GLU A 183 -20.57 -5.87 25.98
C GLU A 183 -20.52 -4.53 25.22
N LYS A 184 -21.32 -3.54 25.63
CA LYS A 184 -21.43 -2.23 24.94
C LYS A 184 -20.07 -1.51 24.82
N THR A 185 -19.20 -1.62 25.83
CA THR A 185 -17.87 -1.00 25.84
C THR A 185 -16.96 -1.62 24.77
N LEU A 186 -16.94 -2.96 24.69
CA LEU A 186 -16.19 -3.72 23.71
C LEU A 186 -16.73 -3.51 22.30
N ALA A 187 -18.05 -3.52 22.12
CA ALA A 187 -18.71 -3.26 20.85
C ALA A 187 -18.41 -1.84 20.31
N ARG A 188 -18.31 -0.85 21.19
CA ARG A 188 -17.92 0.53 20.82
C ARG A 188 -16.44 0.61 20.47
N ARG A 189 -15.56 -0.06 21.21
CA ARG A 189 -14.11 -0.12 20.93
C ARG A 189 -13.83 -0.76 19.56
N MET A 190 -14.49 -1.89 19.27
CA MET A 190 -14.36 -2.61 18.00
C MET A 190 -15.21 -2.03 16.87
N ARG A 191 -16.03 -1.02 17.17
CA ARG A 191 -16.88 -0.28 16.23
C ARG A 191 -17.87 -1.16 15.46
N LEU A 192 -18.51 -2.11 16.13
CA LEU A 192 -19.45 -3.06 15.48
C LEU A 192 -20.66 -2.38 14.83
N SER A 193 -20.98 -1.15 15.22
CA SER A 193 -22.00 -0.35 14.54
C SER A 193 -21.70 -0.10 13.07
N VAL A 194 -20.41 -0.08 12.68
CA VAL A 194 -19.94 0.19 11.32
C VAL A 194 -20.36 -0.92 10.35
N VAL A 195 -20.30 -2.16 10.81
CA VAL A 195 -20.57 -3.37 10.01
C VAL A 195 -21.98 -3.91 10.20
N LYS A 196 -22.82 -3.23 10.98
CA LYS A 196 -24.18 -3.68 11.30
C LYS A 196 -25.04 -3.89 10.05
N GLN A 197 -24.86 -3.08 9.02
CA GLN A 197 -25.60 -3.18 7.75
C GLN A 197 -25.22 -4.43 6.94
N LEU A 198 -24.02 -4.97 7.15
CA LEU A 198 -23.58 -6.20 6.48
C LEU A 198 -24.29 -7.44 7.03
N GLY A 199 -24.83 -7.38 8.25
CA GLY A 199 -25.60 -8.46 8.86
C GLY A 199 -24.85 -9.79 8.84
N ASN A 200 -25.41 -10.78 8.14
CA ASN A 200 -24.84 -12.12 8.06
C ASN A 200 -23.73 -12.26 7.03
N LEU A 201 -23.47 -11.25 6.19
CA LEU A 201 -22.41 -11.32 5.19
C LEU A 201 -21.01 -11.36 5.81
N VAL A 202 -20.87 -10.81 7.01
CA VAL A 202 -19.57 -10.70 7.70
C VAL A 202 -18.95 -12.06 8.02
N THR A 203 -19.73 -13.15 8.10
CA THR A 203 -19.18 -14.50 8.29
C THR A 203 -18.67 -15.17 7.03
N ASN A 204 -18.97 -14.61 5.85
CA ASN A 204 -18.37 -15.10 4.62
C ASN A 204 -16.90 -14.68 4.55
N PRO A 205 -16.01 -15.51 3.96
CA PRO A 205 -14.66 -15.10 3.62
C PRO A 205 -14.71 -13.84 2.75
N HIS A 206 -13.85 -12.88 3.06
CA HIS A 206 -13.81 -11.59 2.38
C HIS A 206 -12.43 -11.27 1.82
N GLU A 207 -12.41 -10.55 0.71
CA GLU A 207 -11.21 -9.90 0.18
C GLU A 207 -11.44 -8.40 0.10
N MET A 208 -10.41 -7.62 0.45
CA MET A 208 -10.48 -6.16 0.45
C MET A 208 -9.60 -5.55 -0.62
N THR A 209 -10.14 -4.55 -1.31
CA THR A 209 -9.41 -3.79 -2.32
C THR A 209 -9.56 -2.30 -2.04
N LEU A 210 -8.45 -1.56 -1.93
CA LEU A 210 -8.51 -0.10 -1.83
C LEU A 210 -9.01 0.46 -3.17
N ILE A 211 -10.06 1.29 -3.15
CA ILE A 211 -10.68 1.86 -4.35
C ILE A 211 -10.61 3.39 -4.39
N ALA A 212 -10.54 4.05 -3.24
CA ALA A 212 -10.35 5.50 -3.18
C ALA A 212 -9.54 5.92 -1.96
N TYR A 213 -8.86 7.05 -2.08
CA TYR A 213 -8.09 7.68 -1.01
C TYR A 213 -8.26 9.18 -1.07
N ASP A 214 -8.72 9.77 0.03
CA ASP A 214 -8.76 11.21 0.22
C ASP A 214 -7.66 11.64 1.21
N PRO A 215 -6.60 12.32 0.73
CA PRO A 215 -5.50 12.75 1.58
C PRO A 215 -5.89 13.86 2.56
N THR A 216 -6.93 14.65 2.26
CA THR A 216 -7.32 15.80 3.09
C THR A 216 -7.98 15.33 4.40
N LEU A 217 -8.78 14.27 4.31
CA LEU A 217 -9.46 13.66 5.45
C LEU A 217 -8.71 12.45 6.01
N GLY A 218 -7.67 11.95 5.31
CA GLY A 218 -7.05 10.65 5.61
C GLY A 218 -8.06 9.51 5.46
N GLN A 219 -9.03 9.65 4.55
CA GLN A 219 -10.08 8.67 4.31
C GLN A 219 -9.63 7.68 3.24
N MET A 220 -9.91 6.41 3.49
CA MET A 220 -9.66 5.29 2.60
C MET A 220 -10.94 4.50 2.42
N ASP A 221 -11.34 4.32 1.16
CA ASP A 221 -12.50 3.52 0.82
C ASP A 221 -12.03 2.17 0.30
N TYR A 222 -12.46 1.12 0.97
CA TYR A 222 -12.23 -0.27 0.63
C TYR A 222 -13.49 -0.86 0.03
N LEU A 223 -13.31 -1.57 -1.08
CA LEU A 223 -14.28 -2.46 -1.65
C LEU A 223 -14.04 -3.86 -1.09
N VAL A 224 -15.03 -4.39 -0.37
CA VAL A 224 -14.98 -5.70 0.28
C VAL A 224 -15.87 -6.65 -0.49
N ASP A 225 -15.31 -7.75 -0.97
CA ASP A 225 -16.02 -8.81 -1.68
C ASP A 225 -16.32 -9.98 -0.74
N PHE A 226 -17.60 -10.24 -0.47
CA PHE A 226 -18.10 -11.40 0.27
C PHE A 226 -18.64 -12.48 -0.68
N ARG A 227 -17.77 -13.04 -1.54
CA ARG A 227 -18.10 -14.06 -2.56
C ARG A 227 -19.18 -13.62 -3.55
N GLY A 228 -18.98 -12.47 -4.18
CA GLY A 228 -19.87 -11.89 -5.19
C GLY A 228 -20.83 -10.83 -4.64
N THR A 229 -20.89 -10.65 -3.31
CA THR A 229 -21.63 -9.54 -2.69
C THR A 229 -20.67 -8.45 -2.26
N TRP A 230 -20.84 -7.25 -2.81
CA TRP A 230 -19.90 -6.16 -2.64
C TRP A 230 -20.37 -5.15 -1.59
N ALA A 231 -19.47 -4.75 -0.70
CA ALA A 231 -19.68 -3.65 0.23
C ALA A 231 -18.59 -2.60 0.10
N ARG A 232 -18.96 -1.32 0.22
CA ARG A 232 -18.00 -0.22 0.34
C ARG A 232 -17.84 0.16 1.80
N CYS A 233 -16.64 -0.01 2.32
CA CYS A 233 -16.25 0.32 3.68
C CYS A 233 -15.30 1.52 3.69
N LYS A 234 -15.65 2.53 4.48
CA LYS A 234 -14.86 3.74 4.69
C LYS A 234 -14.09 3.66 6.00
N VAL A 235 -12.81 3.96 5.93
CA VAL A 235 -11.90 4.03 7.08
C VAL A 235 -11.25 5.39 7.08
N ILE A 236 -11.26 6.09 8.21
CA ILE A 236 -10.56 7.37 8.35
C ILE A 236 -9.39 7.13 9.28
N TYR A 237 -8.16 7.27 8.78
CA TYR A 237 -6.95 6.76 9.42
C TYR A 237 -7.08 5.27 9.77
N ALA A 238 -6.91 4.87 11.03
CA ALA A 238 -7.07 3.50 11.49
C ALA A 238 -8.45 3.24 12.13
N GLN A 239 -9.47 4.01 11.74
CA GLN A 239 -10.80 3.94 12.35
C GLN A 239 -11.88 3.66 11.29
N PRO A 240 -12.44 2.43 11.27
CA PRO A 240 -13.61 2.15 10.45
C PRO A 240 -14.76 3.08 10.84
N THR A 241 -15.45 3.64 9.85
CA THR A 241 -16.52 4.62 10.06
C THR A 241 -17.85 4.17 9.51
N GLN A 242 -17.87 3.54 8.33
CA GLN A 242 -19.10 3.12 7.68
C GLN A 242 -18.84 1.95 6.72
N CYS A 243 -19.74 0.96 6.67
CA CYS A 243 -19.78 -0.05 5.62
C CYS A 243 -21.21 -0.15 5.08
N ASN A 244 -21.38 0.12 3.78
CA ASN A 244 -22.68 0.02 3.11
C ASN A 244 -22.61 -1.03 1.99
N LEU A 245 -23.72 -1.72 1.74
CA LEU A 245 -23.85 -2.60 0.59
C LEU A 245 -23.90 -1.77 -0.71
N MET A 246 -23.26 -2.28 -1.77
CA MET A 246 -23.20 -1.56 -3.04
C MET A 246 -24.58 -1.44 -3.71
N GLU A 247 -25.49 -2.40 -3.50
CA GLU A 247 -26.87 -2.33 -4.00
C GLU A 247 -27.67 -1.19 -3.34
N GLU A 248 -27.47 -0.95 -2.04
CA GLU A 248 -28.07 0.20 -1.36
C GLU A 248 -27.46 1.53 -1.83
N LEU A 249 -26.16 1.54 -2.19
CA LEU A 249 -25.48 2.72 -2.71
C LEU A 249 -26.00 3.09 -4.11
N THR A 250 -26.16 2.13 -5.01
CA THR A 250 -26.76 2.39 -6.32
C THR A 250 -28.19 2.89 -6.15
N GLN A 251 -28.99 2.28 -5.27
CA GLN A 251 -30.34 2.75 -5.00
C GLN A 251 -30.37 4.17 -4.42
N LYS A 252 -29.50 4.49 -3.46
CA LYS A 252 -29.49 5.80 -2.79
C LYS A 252 -29.01 6.94 -3.68
N TYR A 253 -28.03 6.71 -4.54
CA TYR A 253 -27.45 7.76 -5.39
C TYR A 253 -28.11 7.84 -6.77
N TYR A 254 -28.46 6.71 -7.41
CA TYR A 254 -29.09 6.74 -8.73
C TYR A 254 -30.59 7.04 -8.70
N ILE A 255 -31.33 6.66 -7.64
CA ILE A 255 -32.75 7.03 -7.53
C ILE A 255 -32.91 8.49 -7.06
N SER A 256 -31.91 9.03 -6.36
CA SER A 256 -31.92 10.42 -5.90
C SER A 256 -31.62 11.45 -7.00
N ASP A 257 -30.96 11.07 -8.10
CA ASP A 257 -30.57 12.04 -9.14
C ASP A 257 -31.65 12.24 -10.22
N GLY A 258 -32.75 11.47 -10.20
CA GLY A 258 -33.96 11.71 -11.02
C GLY A 258 -33.76 11.72 -12.55
N LYS A 259 -32.53 11.53 -13.02
CA LYS A 259 -32.11 11.46 -14.41
C LYS A 259 -31.37 10.16 -14.59
N ASP A 260 -31.89 9.35 -15.51
CA ASP A 260 -31.32 8.11 -16.05
C ASP A 260 -31.95 6.83 -15.49
N ARG A 261 -33.18 6.57 -15.96
CA ARG A 261 -33.71 5.21 -16.07
C ARG A 261 -32.90 4.44 -17.12
N PHE A 262 -31.83 3.78 -16.69
CA PHE A 262 -31.27 2.65 -17.45
C PHE A 262 -31.75 1.32 -16.84
N VAL A 263 -32.32 0.53 -17.75
CA VAL A 263 -33.07 -0.71 -17.54
C VAL A 263 -32.11 -1.84 -17.17
N TRP A 264 -32.08 -2.24 -15.89
CA TRP A 264 -31.58 -3.57 -15.49
C TRP A 264 -32.71 -4.59 -15.58
N ALA A 265 -33.22 -4.83 -16.79
CA ALA A 265 -33.94 -6.05 -17.09
C ALA A 265 -32.97 -6.93 -17.87
N ASN A 266 -32.32 -7.87 -17.18
CA ASN A 266 -31.78 -9.15 -17.71
C ASN A 266 -30.66 -9.79 -16.85
N LEU A 267 -30.63 -9.59 -15.53
CA LEU A 267 -29.72 -10.35 -14.65
C LEU A 267 -30.45 -11.10 -13.53
N THR A 268 -31.60 -11.69 -13.85
CA THR A 268 -32.20 -12.73 -12.99
C THR A 268 -32.42 -14.03 -13.75
N SER A 269 -31.80 -15.08 -13.21
CA SER A 269 -31.99 -16.53 -13.42
C SER A 269 -31.37 -17.20 -14.65
N PRO A 270 -30.57 -18.26 -14.45
CA PRO A 270 -30.79 -19.51 -15.15
C PRO A 270 -31.85 -20.31 -14.38
N LEU A 271 -32.99 -20.52 -15.04
CA LEU A 271 -33.94 -21.58 -14.73
C LEU A 271 -33.18 -22.92 -14.67
N PHE A 272 -33.24 -23.61 -13.54
CA PHE A 272 -33.12 -25.07 -13.53
C PHE A 272 -34.54 -25.65 -13.72
N PRO A 273 -34.69 -26.73 -14.53
CA PRO A 273 -35.96 -27.32 -14.88
C PRO A 273 -36.68 -27.98 -13.70
#